data_AF-A0A1E4ILK7-F1
#
_entry.id   AF-A0A1E4ILK7-F1
#
_cell.length_a   1.000
_cell.length_b   1.000
_cell.length_c   1.000
_cell.angle_alpha   90.00
_cell.angle_beta   90.00
_cell.angle_gamma   90.00
#
_symmetry.space_group_name_H-M   'P 1'
#
loop_
_entity.id
_entity.type
_entity.pdbx_description
1 polymer ?
#
loop_
_entity_poly.entity_id
_entity_poly.type
_entity_poly.pdbx_seq_one_letter_code
_entity_poly.pdbx_strand_id
1 'polypeptide(L)' 'MTSNEMLTTYESLSALSGTMLDAASQGEWDHLAALEQRCRGYVGSLMQAAPVPLNETEQRAKVAIIRTILQN' A
#
# COMPACT_ATOMS: atom_id res chain seq x y z
N MET A 1 -10.60 -3.03 -11.46
CA MET A 1 -9.25 -2.47 -11.28
C MET A 1 -8.39 -2.91 -12.45
N THR A 2 -7.68 -1.97 -13.07
CA THR A 2 -6.69 -2.18 -14.13
C THR A 2 -5.29 -2.37 -13.53
N SER A 3 -4.31 -2.77 -14.34
CA SER A 3 -2.92 -2.97 -13.88
C SER A 3 -2.33 -1.69 -13.31
N ASN A 4 -2.61 -0.56 -13.94
CA ASN A 4 -2.14 0.74 -13.48
C ASN A 4 -2.80 1.13 -12.14
N GLU A 5 -4.12 0.99 -12.01
CA GLU A 5 -4.83 1.25 -10.75
C GLU A 5 -4.33 0.34 -9.62
N MET A 6 -4.00 -0.92 -9.91
CA MET A 6 -3.38 -1.83 -8.94
C MET A 6 -2.03 -1.30 -8.45
N LEU A 7 -1.15 -0.90 -9.36
CA LEU A 7 0.18 -0.37 -9.03
C LEU A 7 0.07 0.93 -8.23
N THR A 8 -0.76 1.88 -8.66
CA THR A 8 -1.02 3.13 -7.91
C THR A 8 -1.56 2.85 -6.51
N THR A 9 -2.38 1.81 -6.34
CA THR A 9 -2.88 1.40 -5.00
C THR A 9 -1.75 0.87 -4.13
N TYR A 10 -0.83 0.06 -4.68
CA TYR A 10 0.37 -0.38 -3.95
C TYR A 10 1.31 0.78 -3.61
N GLU A 11 1.53 1.72 -4.52
CA GLU A 11 2.35 2.92 -4.25
C GLU A 11 1.75 3.76 -3.12
N SER A 12 0.43 3.94 -3.14
CA SER A 12 -0.30 4.64 -2.08
C SER A 12 -0.16 3.93 -0.73
N LEU A 13 -0.20 2.59 -0.71
CA LEU A 13 0.06 1.79 0.49
C LEU A 13 1.50 1.97 1.01
N SER A 14 2.49 2.02 0.12
CA SER A 14 3.88 2.26 0.51
C SER A 14 4.05 3.63 1.15
N ALA A 15 3.53 4.69 0.53
CA ALA A 15 3.57 6.03 1.11
C ALA A 15 2.86 6.07 2.48
N LEU A 16 1.68 5.46 2.58
CA LEU A 16 0.90 5.40 3.81
C LEU A 16 1.64 4.65 4.93
N SER A 17 2.30 3.53 4.62
CA SER A 17 3.10 2.77 5.60
C SER A 17 4.26 3.58 6.16
N GLY A 18 4.91 4.40 5.33
CA GLY A 18 5.95 5.33 5.79
C GLY A 18 5.40 6.39 6.74
N THR A 19 4.23 6.98 6.41
CA THR A 19 3.55 7.93 7.30
C THR A 19 3.10 7.28 8.60
N MET A 20 2.64 6.03 8.57
CA MET A 20 2.28 5.28 9.78
C MET A 20 3.50 5.06 10.69
N LEU A 21 4.65 4.71 10.13
CA LEU A 21 5.89 4.55 10.89
C LEU A 21 6.33 5.87 11.54
N ASP A 22 6.22 6.98 10.81
CA ASP A 22 6.55 8.31 11.32
C ASP A 22 5.60 8.72 12.46
N ALA A 23 4.29 8.58 12.26
CA ALA A 23 3.28 8.85 13.30
C ALA A 23 3.50 7.99 14.56
N ALA A 24 3.82 6.70 14.39
CA ALA A 24 4.15 5.80 15.50
C ALA A 24 5.43 6.25 16.24
N SER A 25 6.44 6.70 15.50
CA SER A 25 7.71 7.19 16.06
C SER A 25 7.53 8.49 16.85
N GLN A 26 6.58 9.33 16.43
CA GLN A 26 6.22 10.59 17.09
C GLN A 26 5.17 10.41 18.22
N GLY A 27 4.60 9.21 18.39
CA GLY A 27 3.59 8.92 19.39
C GLY A 27 2.19 9.47 19.06
N GLU A 28 1.91 9.77 17.79
CA GLU A 28 0.63 10.28 17.31
C GLU A 28 -0.40 9.15 17.13
N TRP A 29 -0.85 8.54 18.23
CA TRP A 29 -1.68 7.32 18.18
C TRP A 29 -3.04 7.51 17.51
N ASP A 30 -3.71 8.65 17.70
CA ASP A 30 -4.99 8.95 17.03
C ASP A 30 -4.80 9.09 15.51
N HIS A 31 -3.70 9.73 15.10
CA HIS A 31 -3.33 9.84 13.69
C HIS A 31 -3.01 8.47 13.11
N LEU A 32 -2.24 7.64 13.84
CA LEU A 32 -1.92 6.27 13.46
C LEU A 32 -3.17 5.42 13.25
N ALA A 33 -4.17 5.52 14.13
CA ALA A 33 -5.43 4.79 14.00
C ALA A 33 -6.22 5.20 12.74
N ALA A 34 -6.23 6.50 12.41
CA ALA A 34 -6.85 6.99 11.17
C ALA A 34 -6.11 6.47 9.92
N LEU A 35 -4.78 6.45 9.95
CA LEU A 35 -3.95 5.90 8.88
C LEU A 35 -4.17 4.39 8.72
N GLU A 36 -4.28 3.64 9.81
CA GLU A 36 -4.56 2.20 9.79
C GLU A 36 -5.90 1.90 9.10
N GLN A 37 -6.95 2.66 9.42
CA GLN A 37 -8.26 2.47 8.79
C GLN A 37 -8.20 2.67 7.27
N ARG A 38 -7.39 3.65 6.82
CA ARG A 38 -7.16 3.91 5.41
C ARG A 38 -6.34 2.79 4.75
N CYS A 39 -5.34 2.26 5.45
CA CYS A 39 -4.54 1.11 5.00
C CYS A 39 -5.44 -0.12 4.76
N ARG A 40 -6.32 -0.43 5.72
CA ARG A 40 -7.31 -1.52 5.59
C ARG A 40 -8.22 -1.33 4.37
N GLY A 41 -8.62 -0.09 4.06
CA GLY A 41 -9.41 0.22 2.87
C GLY A 41 -8.68 -0.11 1.55
N TYR A 42 -7.41 0.26 1.43
CA TYR A 42 -6.60 -0.07 0.25
C TYR A 42 -6.36 -1.57 0.12
N VAL A 43 -6.01 -2.26 1.21
CA VAL A 43 -5.82 -3.72 1.21
C VAL A 43 -7.12 -4.44 0.86
N GLY A 44 -8.26 -4.02 1.42
CA GLY A 44 -9.57 -4.58 1.09
C GLY A 44 -9.91 -4.41 -0.38
N SER A 45 -9.61 -3.25 -0.97
CA SER A 45 -9.81 -3.00 -2.40
C SER A 45 -8.96 -3.91 -3.28
N LEU A 46 -7.71 -4.17 -2.88
CA LEU A 46 -6.81 -5.11 -3.57
C LEU A 46 -7.27 -6.56 -3.45
N MET A 47 -7.77 -6.98 -2.28
CA MET A 47 -8.25 -8.35 -2.06
C MET A 47 -9.53 -8.65 -2.84
N GLN A 48 -10.40 -7.66 -3.02
CA GLN A 48 -11.65 -7.80 -3.76
C GLN A 48 -11.48 -7.60 -5.27
N ALA A 49 -10.31 -7.14 -5.72
CA ALA A 49 -10.06 -6.96 -7.13
C ALA A 49 -9.94 -8.32 -7.84
N ALA A 50 -10.58 -8.43 -9.01
CA ALA A 50 -10.36 -9.57 -9.90
C ALA A 50 -8.87 -9.68 -10.26
N PRO A 51 -8.35 -10.89 -10.52
CA PRO A 51 -6.98 -11.08 -10.96
C PRO A 51 -6.70 -10.23 -12.20
N VAL A 52 -5.75 -9.30 -12.08
CA VAL A 52 -5.35 -8.43 -13.17
C VAL A 52 -4.08 -9.01 -13.81
N PRO A 53 -4.06 -9.28 -15.13
CA PRO A 53 -2.86 -9.73 -15.80
C PRO A 53 -1.82 -8.61 -15.80
N LEU A 54 -0.65 -8.88 -15.22
CA LEU A 54 0.49 -7.97 -15.18
C LEU A 54 1.55 -8.43 -16.16
N ASN A 55 2.13 -7.49 -16.90
CA ASN A 55 3.35 -7.75 -17.68
C ASN A 55 4.59 -7.82 -16.76
N GLU A 56 5.74 -8.23 -17.29
CA GLU A 56 6.96 -8.43 -16.50
C GLU A 56 7.46 -7.16 -15.80
N THR A 57 7.26 -5.98 -16.43
CA THR A 57 7.65 -4.69 -15.85
C THR A 57 6.73 -4.32 -14.69
N GLU A 58 5.42 -4.49 -14.87
CA GLU A 58 4.40 -4.24 -13.84
C GLU A 58 4.57 -5.19 -12.65
N GLN A 59 4.87 -6.47 -12.92
CA GLN A 59 5.13 -7.45 -11.88
C GLN A 59 6.37 -7.09 -11.06
N ARG A 60 7.44 -6.63 -11.72
CA ARG A 60 8.65 -6.14 -11.04
C ARG A 60 8.37 -4.89 -10.20
N ALA A 61 7.62 -3.94 -10.73
CA ALA A 61 7.21 -2.73 -9.99
C ALA A 61 6.41 -3.10 -8.73
N LYS A 62 5.39 -3.96 -8.87
CA LYS A 62 4.60 -4.46 -7.74
C LYS A 62 5.47 -5.10 -6.65
N VAL A 63 6.41 -5.98 -7.02
CA VAL A 63 7.32 -6.63 -6.06
C VAL A 63 8.24 -5.62 -5.39
N ALA A 64 8.76 -4.63 -6.11
CA ALA A 64 9.60 -3.58 -5.55
C ALA A 64 8.85 -2.77 -4.49
N ILE A 65 7.61 -2.37 -4.77
CA ILE A 65 6.77 -1.62 -3.84
C ILE A 65 6.47 -2.45 -2.57
N ILE A 66 6.12 -3.73 -2.73
CA ILE A 66 5.86 -4.62 -1.58
C ILE A 66 7.11 -4.75 -0.70
N ARG A 67 8.31 -4.83 -1.30
CA ARG A 67 9.56 -4.87 -0.54
C ARG A 67 9.78 -3.59 0.26
N THR A 68 9.48 -2.42 -0.32
CA THR A 68 9.56 -1.15 0.40
C THR A 68 8.62 -1.14 1.61
N ILE A 69 7.37 -1.58 1.45
CA ILE A 69 6.41 -1.68 2.57
C ILE A 69 6.94 -2.57 3.71
N LEU A 70 7.58 -3.70 3.37
CA LEU A 70 8.10 -4.65 4.36
C LEU A 70 9.45 -4.24 4.99
N GLN A 71 10.12 -3.23 4.43
CA GLN A 71 11.41 -2.71 4.92
C GLN A 71 11.25 -1.50 5.84
N ASN A 72 10.07 -0.86 5.81
CA ASN A 72 9.67 0.15 6.79
C ASN A 72 9.41 -0.52 8.15
#